data_AF-A0A811JV67-F1
#
_entry.id   AF-A0A811JV67-F1
#
_cell.length_a   1.000
_cell.length_b   1.000
_cell.length_c   1.000
_cell.angle_alpha   90.00
_cell.angle_beta   90.00
_cell.angle_gamma   90.00
#
_symmetry.space_group_name_H-M   'P 1'
#
loop_
_entity.id
_entity.type
_entity.pdbx_description
1 polymer ?
#
loop_
_entity_poly.entity_id
_entity_poly.type
_entity_poly.pdbx_seq_one_letter_code
_entity_poly.pdbx_strand_id
1 'polypeptide(L)'
;MRYNEAEEFCKSLGGTVGNGHETLTFLTPYWTKSSTPCTYKTLKGTTKRSCTKKANVICEIDPIQPVIHSPCPSNWIHNPRTSACYYTANDIKRWSLADKFCWKITRPFDVDGHIVTIHNERENEFVAKLASKTGNKNAYLGAIGNPSDKKLWSWFDNTYFPSYSNWGEDQPNSSYKTSTILVMNVTSKQWYNYHPTRVLEDVVTICKFDL
;
A
#
# COMPACT_ATOMS: atom_id res chain seq x y z
N MET A 1 32.28 26.20 -14.37
CA MET A 1 30.99 26.91 -14.44
C MET A 1 30.81 27.83 -13.24
N ARG A 2 29.94 28.84 -13.34
CA ARG A 2 29.52 29.71 -12.22
C ARG A 2 28.72 28.90 -11.20
N TYR A 3 28.55 29.40 -9.99
CA TYR A 3 27.85 28.64 -8.94
C TYR A 3 26.40 28.33 -9.32
N ASN A 4 25.64 29.31 -9.82
CA ASN A 4 24.25 29.07 -10.24
C ASN A 4 24.15 28.06 -11.40
N GLU A 5 25.09 28.10 -12.35
CA GLU A 5 25.17 27.12 -13.44
C GLU A 5 25.48 25.71 -12.91
N ALA A 6 26.30 25.62 -11.85
CA ALA A 6 26.61 24.36 -11.17
C ALA A 6 25.38 23.80 -10.43
N GLU A 7 24.58 24.66 -9.80
CA GLU A 7 23.32 24.25 -9.17
C GLU A 7 22.32 23.73 -10.19
N GLU A 8 22.12 24.44 -11.30
CA GLU A 8 21.23 24.00 -12.38
C GLU A 8 21.71 22.69 -13.00
N PHE A 9 23.01 22.55 -13.23
CA PHE A 9 23.60 21.32 -13.77
C PHE A 9 23.38 20.13 -12.83
N CYS A 10 23.70 20.26 -11.53
CA CYS A 10 23.47 19.17 -10.58
C CYS A 10 21.97 18.85 -10.43
N LYS A 11 21.11 19.86 -10.47
CA LYS A 11 19.65 19.68 -10.45
C LYS A 11 19.17 18.90 -11.68
N SER A 12 19.73 19.14 -12.87
CA SER A 12 19.39 18.36 -14.07
C SER A 12 19.79 16.89 -14.00
N LEU A 13 20.74 16.55 -13.12
CA LEU A 13 21.17 15.18 -12.84
C LEU A 13 20.40 14.53 -11.67
N GLY A 14 19.37 15.20 -11.13
CA GLY A 14 18.62 14.71 -9.97
C GLY A 14 19.38 14.82 -8.65
N GLY A 15 20.33 15.75 -8.54
CA GLY A 15 21.17 15.94 -7.36
C GLY A 15 21.35 17.40 -6.95
N THR A 16 22.30 17.63 -6.04
CA THR A 16 22.71 18.97 -5.59
C THR A 16 24.22 19.14 -5.64
N VAL A 17 24.71 20.38 -5.52
CA VAL A 17 26.16 20.63 -5.35
C VAL A 17 26.62 19.94 -4.07
N GLY A 18 27.69 19.15 -4.16
CA GLY A 18 28.17 18.34 -3.04
C GLY A 18 28.71 19.17 -1.87
N ASN A 19 28.65 18.59 -0.67
CA ASN A 19 29.05 19.25 0.58
C ASN A 19 30.58 19.43 0.74
N GLY A 20 31.38 18.83 -0.15
CA GLY A 20 32.85 18.95 -0.10
C GLY A 20 33.52 18.13 1.01
N HIS A 21 32.90 17.04 1.45
CA HIS A 21 33.51 16.08 2.38
C HIS A 21 34.76 15.43 1.78
N GLU A 22 34.67 14.96 0.55
CA GLU A 22 35.81 14.40 -0.18
C GLU A 22 36.76 15.50 -0.64
N THR A 23 38.05 15.17 -0.78
CA THR A 23 39.08 16.05 -1.35
C THR A 23 39.58 15.46 -2.64
N LEU A 24 38.95 15.81 -3.75
CA LEU A 24 39.35 15.37 -5.09
C LEU A 24 40.37 16.36 -5.65
N THR A 25 41.65 16.13 -5.37
CA THR A 25 42.76 17.03 -5.71
C THR A 25 42.79 17.40 -7.20
N PHE A 26 42.53 16.43 -8.08
CA PHE A 26 42.47 16.62 -9.54
C PHE A 26 41.29 17.49 -10.03
N LEU A 27 40.25 17.68 -9.21
CA LEU A 27 39.11 18.56 -9.53
C LEU A 27 39.18 19.91 -8.85
N THR A 28 40.21 20.19 -8.03
CA THR A 28 40.33 21.50 -7.40
C THR A 28 40.66 22.59 -8.44
N PRO A 29 40.04 23.78 -8.38
CA PRO A 29 38.97 24.19 -7.46
C PRO A 29 37.57 23.71 -7.87
N TYR A 30 36.75 23.26 -6.93
CA TYR A 30 35.33 22.95 -7.15
C TYR A 30 34.41 23.58 -6.10
N TRP A 31 33.19 23.92 -6.52
CA TRP A 31 32.16 24.47 -5.64
C TRP A 31 31.74 23.48 -4.55
N THR A 32 31.44 24.00 -3.35
CA THR A 32 30.82 23.24 -2.27
C THR A 32 29.45 23.85 -1.95
N LYS A 33 28.52 23.02 -1.47
CA LYS A 33 27.22 23.48 -0.97
C LYS A 33 27.41 24.59 0.07
N SER A 34 26.78 25.74 -0.13
CA SER A 34 26.98 26.90 0.75
C SER A 34 25.77 27.84 0.76
N SER A 35 25.44 28.37 1.93
CA SER A 35 24.60 29.56 2.07
C SER A 35 25.54 30.77 2.05
N THR A 36 25.52 31.51 0.93
CA THR A 36 26.21 32.78 0.63
C THR A 36 27.18 33.35 1.69
N PRO A 37 28.46 33.65 1.34
CA PRO A 37 29.03 33.68 0.00
C PRO A 37 29.44 32.29 -0.52
N CYS A 38 29.43 32.10 -1.84
CA CYS A 38 29.82 30.84 -2.46
C CYS A 38 31.22 30.39 -2.03
N THR A 39 31.34 29.12 -1.66
CA THR A 39 32.60 28.52 -1.23
C THR A 39 33.06 27.47 -2.22
N TYR A 40 34.37 27.39 -2.40
CA TYR A 40 34.98 26.35 -3.22
C TYR A 40 36.13 25.71 -2.45
N LYS A 41 36.35 24.42 -2.70
CA LYS A 41 37.44 23.65 -2.09
C LYS A 41 38.67 23.74 -2.98
N THR A 42 39.82 24.02 -2.36
CA THR A 42 41.14 24.10 -2.97
C THR A 42 42.09 23.10 -2.34
N LEU A 43 43.29 22.94 -2.92
CA LEU A 43 44.37 22.15 -2.30
C LEU A 43 44.75 22.63 -0.89
N LYS A 44 44.47 23.90 -0.56
CA LYS A 44 44.78 24.50 0.75
C LYS A 44 43.59 24.51 1.72
N GLY A 45 42.44 23.96 1.31
CA GLY A 45 41.19 23.99 2.08
C GLY A 45 40.07 24.77 1.40
N THR A 46 38.99 25.00 2.14
CA THR A 46 37.77 25.67 1.64
C THR A 46 37.92 27.19 1.74
N THR A 47 37.63 27.89 0.65
CA THR A 47 37.78 29.35 0.55
C THR A 47 36.52 30.00 -0.01
N LYS A 48 36.19 31.21 0.45
CA LYS A 48 35.08 32.03 -0.08
C LYS A 48 35.46 32.66 -1.43
N ARG A 49 34.54 32.70 -2.38
CA ARG A 49 34.72 33.35 -3.69
C ARG A 49 33.46 34.07 -4.12
N SER A 50 33.66 35.01 -5.04
CA SER A 50 32.56 35.53 -5.83
C SER A 50 31.93 34.39 -6.66
N CYS A 51 30.61 34.24 -6.53
CA CYS A 51 29.78 33.24 -7.23
C CYS A 51 29.83 33.35 -8.76
N THR A 52 30.29 34.50 -9.29
CA THR A 52 30.42 34.77 -10.72
C THR A 52 31.72 34.20 -11.33
N LYS A 53 32.68 33.77 -10.50
CA LYS A 53 33.90 33.11 -10.99
C LYS A 53 33.58 31.69 -11.47
N LYS A 54 34.49 31.10 -12.25
CA LYS A 54 34.35 29.71 -12.72
C LYS A 54 35.15 28.76 -11.80
N ALA A 55 34.55 27.63 -11.48
CA ALA A 55 35.16 26.47 -10.83
C ALA A 55 34.55 25.17 -11.37
N ASN A 56 35.13 24.03 -11.01
CA ASN A 56 34.53 22.71 -11.22
C ASN A 56 33.34 22.51 -10.27
N VAL A 57 32.57 21.45 -10.49
CA VAL A 57 31.47 21.07 -9.60
C VAL A 57 31.53 19.56 -9.38
N ILE A 58 31.22 19.14 -8.15
CA ILE A 58 30.90 17.76 -7.83
C ILE A 58 29.41 17.75 -7.50
N CYS A 59 28.64 16.94 -8.23
CA CYS A 59 27.23 16.75 -7.92
C CYS A 59 27.09 15.55 -6.98
N GLU A 60 26.43 15.78 -5.86
CA GLU A 60 25.94 14.73 -4.97
C GLU A 60 24.55 14.38 -5.46
N ILE A 61 24.48 13.30 -6.25
CA ILE A 61 23.23 12.75 -6.77
C ILE A 61 22.66 11.90 -5.65
N ASP A 62 21.41 12.16 -5.26
CA ASP A 62 20.71 11.25 -4.36
C ASP A 62 20.69 9.88 -5.05
N PRO A 63 21.29 8.82 -4.47
CA PRO A 63 21.25 7.51 -5.09
C PRO A 63 19.79 7.23 -5.36
N ILE A 64 19.46 6.97 -6.63
CA ILE A 64 18.12 6.62 -7.07
C ILE A 64 17.67 5.52 -6.11
N GLN A 65 16.88 5.88 -5.10
CA GLN A 65 16.15 4.90 -4.32
C GLN A 65 15.40 4.13 -5.40
N PRO A 66 15.61 2.80 -5.55
CA PRO A 66 14.89 2.06 -6.56
C PRO A 66 13.42 2.41 -6.34
N VAL A 67 12.81 3.05 -7.34
CA VAL A 67 11.38 3.30 -7.32
C VAL A 67 10.79 1.91 -7.40
N ILE A 68 10.51 1.31 -6.25
CA ILE A 68 9.74 0.08 -6.19
C ILE A 68 8.36 0.50 -6.66
N HIS A 69 8.14 0.39 -7.98
CA HIS A 69 6.81 0.49 -8.54
C HIS A 69 5.98 -0.57 -7.81
N SER A 70 5.03 -0.10 -7.00
CA SER A 70 4.05 -0.99 -6.39
C SER A 70 3.41 -1.79 -7.52
N PRO A 71 3.34 -3.12 -7.44
CA PRO A 71 2.63 -3.91 -8.44
C PRO A 71 1.12 -3.66 -8.39
N CYS A 72 0.65 -3.00 -7.32
CA CYS A 72 -0.73 -2.57 -7.19
C CYS A 72 -0.95 -1.14 -7.72
N PRO A 73 -2.13 -0.87 -8.30
CA PRO A 73 -2.53 0.46 -8.72
C PRO A 73 -2.47 1.50 -7.59
N SER A 74 -2.47 2.78 -7.95
CA SER A 74 -2.50 3.88 -6.98
C SER A 74 -3.64 3.70 -5.96
N ASN A 75 -3.31 3.90 -4.68
CA ASN A 75 -4.21 3.72 -3.52
C ASN A 75 -4.60 2.28 -3.18
N TRP A 76 -4.06 1.29 -3.89
CA TRP A 76 -4.15 -0.11 -3.48
C TRP A 76 -2.92 -0.50 -2.65
N ILE A 77 -3.15 -1.39 -1.68
CA ILE A 77 -2.11 -1.86 -0.77
C ILE A 77 -1.64 -3.23 -1.24
N HIS A 78 -0.38 -3.34 -1.62
CA HIS A 78 0.23 -4.61 -1.98
C HIS A 78 0.54 -5.44 -0.72
N ASN A 79 0.11 -6.70 -0.72
CA ASN A 79 0.58 -7.70 0.23
C ASN A 79 1.48 -8.71 -0.52
N PRO A 80 2.81 -8.62 -0.36
CA PRO A 80 3.73 -9.50 -1.07
C PRO A 80 3.63 -10.97 -0.65
N ARG A 81 3.02 -11.28 0.50
CA ARG A 81 2.85 -12.66 0.98
C ARG A 81 1.71 -13.38 0.27
N THR A 82 0.67 -12.65 -0.12
CA THR A 82 -0.47 -13.19 -0.86
C THR A 82 -0.35 -12.91 -2.36
N SER A 83 0.65 -12.13 -2.78
CA SER A 83 0.76 -11.62 -4.15
C SER A 83 -0.55 -10.96 -4.61
N ALA A 84 -1.11 -10.08 -3.78
CA ALA A 84 -2.43 -9.51 -4.03
C ALA A 84 -2.52 -8.03 -3.62
N CYS A 85 -3.50 -7.35 -4.20
CA CYS A 85 -3.78 -5.93 -3.97
C CYS A 85 -5.07 -5.76 -3.19
N TYR A 86 -5.06 -4.84 -2.22
CA TYR A 86 -6.20 -4.61 -1.33
C TYR A 86 -6.65 -3.14 -1.34
N TYR A 87 -7.96 -2.91 -1.25
CA TYR A 87 -8.54 -1.58 -1.17
C TYR A 87 -9.66 -1.53 -0.14
N THR A 88 -9.68 -0.51 0.72
CA THR A 88 -10.71 -0.33 1.76
C THR A 88 -11.71 0.74 1.35
N ALA A 89 -13.01 0.44 1.45
CA ALA A 89 -14.09 1.38 1.21
C ALA A 89 -15.11 1.36 2.37
N ASN A 90 -15.45 2.56 2.86
CA ASN A 90 -16.49 2.75 3.87
C ASN A 90 -17.86 2.99 3.21
N ASP A 91 -18.92 3.01 4.03
CA ASP A 91 -20.29 3.39 3.66
C ASP A 91 -21.03 2.47 2.68
N ILE A 92 -20.45 1.32 2.33
CA ILE A 92 -21.14 0.28 1.55
C ILE A 92 -21.77 -0.74 2.50
N LYS A 93 -22.98 -0.44 2.96
CA LYS A 93 -23.64 -1.15 4.07
C LYS A 93 -24.41 -2.42 3.67
N ARG A 94 -24.34 -2.80 2.39
CA ARG A 94 -24.95 -4.02 1.84
C ARG A 94 -23.89 -4.84 1.15
N TRP A 95 -23.74 -6.09 1.59
CA TRP A 95 -22.71 -6.99 1.05
C TRP A 95 -22.78 -7.19 -0.47
N SER A 96 -23.98 -7.31 -1.03
CA SER A 96 -24.13 -7.45 -2.49
C SER A 96 -23.74 -6.19 -3.28
N LEU A 97 -23.75 -5.00 -2.64
CA LEU A 97 -23.22 -3.78 -3.24
C LEU A 97 -21.71 -3.67 -3.05
N ALA A 98 -21.17 -4.23 -1.96
CA ALA A 98 -19.73 -4.27 -1.69
C ALA A 98 -18.99 -5.06 -2.78
N ASP A 99 -19.50 -6.22 -3.17
CA ASP A 99 -18.87 -7.03 -4.22
C ASP A 99 -18.95 -6.36 -5.60
N LYS A 100 -20.13 -5.83 -5.96
CA LYS A 100 -20.31 -5.05 -7.18
C LYS A 100 -19.39 -3.83 -7.24
N PHE A 101 -19.14 -3.19 -6.09
CA PHE A 101 -18.21 -2.09 -6.00
C PHE A 101 -16.78 -2.55 -6.28
N CYS A 102 -16.32 -3.63 -5.63
CA CYS A 102 -14.98 -4.18 -5.86
C CYS A 102 -14.73 -4.50 -7.33
N TRP A 103 -15.68 -5.21 -7.95
CA TRP A 103 -15.60 -5.52 -9.37
C TRP A 103 -15.53 -4.27 -10.24
N LYS A 104 -16.34 -3.25 -9.93
CA LYS A 104 -16.39 -2.00 -10.69
C LYS A 104 -15.08 -1.21 -10.61
N ILE A 105 -14.44 -1.15 -9.43
CA ILE A 105 -13.21 -0.37 -9.24
C ILE A 105 -11.97 -1.06 -9.81
N THR A 106 -12.01 -2.37 -10.07
CA THR A 106 -10.91 -3.11 -10.69
C THR A 106 -11.01 -3.20 -12.21
N ARG A 107 -12.21 -3.01 -12.79
CA ARG A 107 -12.41 -2.99 -14.26
C ARG A 107 -11.37 -2.18 -15.05
N PRO A 108 -10.95 -0.96 -14.64
CA PRO A 108 -9.97 -0.19 -15.39
C PRO A 108 -8.57 -0.81 -15.44
N PHE A 109 -8.27 -1.77 -14.56
CA PHE A 109 -6.99 -2.48 -14.50
C PHE A 109 -7.03 -3.84 -15.21
N ASP A 110 -8.16 -4.18 -15.86
CA ASP A 110 -8.39 -5.47 -16.54
C ASP A 110 -8.22 -6.69 -15.62
N VAL A 111 -8.63 -6.54 -14.35
CA VAL A 111 -8.63 -7.62 -13.35
C VAL A 111 -9.99 -7.72 -12.67
N ASP A 112 -10.37 -8.94 -12.29
CA ASP A 112 -11.61 -9.22 -11.55
C ASP A 112 -11.33 -9.14 -10.05
N GLY A 113 -11.80 -8.06 -9.42
CA GLY A 113 -11.71 -7.82 -8.00
C GLY A 113 -13.02 -8.13 -7.29
N HIS A 114 -12.90 -8.73 -6.11
CA HIS A 114 -14.04 -9.13 -5.29
C HIS A 114 -13.86 -8.69 -3.84
N ILE A 115 -14.90 -8.86 -3.03
CA ILE A 115 -14.73 -8.76 -1.57
C ILE A 115 -13.66 -9.77 -1.14
N VAL A 116 -12.80 -9.36 -0.22
CA VAL A 116 -11.64 -10.11 0.22
C VAL A 116 -11.99 -11.53 0.69
N THR A 117 -11.23 -12.50 0.18
CA THR A 117 -11.18 -13.89 0.62
C THR A 117 -9.97 -14.09 1.53
N ILE A 118 -10.00 -15.09 2.42
CA ILE A 118 -8.92 -15.33 3.38
C ILE A 118 -8.53 -16.81 3.39
N HIS A 119 -7.25 -17.08 3.14
CA HIS A 119 -6.70 -18.42 2.95
C HIS A 119 -5.70 -18.86 4.01
N ASN A 120 -5.33 -17.96 4.92
CA ASN A 120 -4.46 -18.29 6.06
C ASN A 120 -4.57 -17.25 7.18
N GLU A 121 -4.02 -17.60 8.34
CA GLU A 121 -4.01 -16.74 9.53
C GLU A 121 -3.32 -15.39 9.29
N ARG A 122 -2.18 -15.37 8.58
CA ARG A 122 -1.45 -14.11 8.34
C ARG A 122 -2.24 -13.14 7.47
N GLU A 123 -2.96 -13.65 6.47
CA GLU A 123 -3.89 -12.86 5.67
C GLU A 123 -5.07 -12.37 6.51
N ASN A 124 -5.61 -13.22 7.40
CA ASN A 124 -6.65 -12.83 8.34
C ASN A 124 -6.22 -11.63 9.22
N GLU A 125 -5.01 -11.69 9.77
CA GLU A 125 -4.45 -10.61 10.56
C GLU A 125 -4.22 -9.33 9.75
N PHE A 126 -3.74 -9.48 8.51
CA PHE A 126 -3.53 -8.36 7.60
C PHE A 126 -4.86 -7.66 7.27
N VAL A 127 -5.91 -8.43 6.93
CA VAL A 127 -7.25 -7.91 6.63
C VAL A 127 -7.85 -7.22 7.85
N ALA A 128 -7.76 -7.82 9.04
CA ALA A 128 -8.21 -7.18 10.29
C ALA A 128 -7.46 -5.86 10.56
N LYS A 129 -6.16 -5.81 10.28
CA LYS A 129 -5.33 -4.59 10.41
C LYS A 129 -5.68 -3.52 9.37
N LEU A 130 -6.11 -3.91 8.16
CA LEU A 130 -6.65 -2.95 7.20
C LEU A 130 -7.98 -2.38 7.68
N ALA A 131 -8.88 -3.26 8.14
CA ALA A 131 -10.19 -2.87 8.63
C ALA A 131 -10.10 -1.94 9.86
N SER A 132 -9.21 -2.21 10.81
CA SER A 132 -9.08 -1.41 12.03
C SER A 132 -8.70 0.06 11.78
N LYS A 133 -7.98 0.34 10.69
CA LYS A 133 -7.64 1.70 10.27
C LYS A 133 -8.84 2.52 9.82
N THR A 134 -9.97 1.88 9.53
CA THR A 134 -11.18 2.56 9.04
C THR A 134 -12.12 3.00 10.16
N GLY A 135 -11.90 2.53 11.41
CA GLY A 135 -12.79 2.78 12.54
C GLY A 135 -14.05 1.90 12.57
N ASN A 136 -14.28 1.04 11.57
CA ASN A 136 -15.40 0.10 11.55
C ASN A 136 -15.17 -1.08 12.49
N LYS A 137 -16.25 -1.59 13.08
CA LYS A 137 -16.21 -2.77 13.96
C LYS A 137 -16.18 -4.08 13.18
N ASN A 138 -16.65 -4.06 11.94
CA ASN A 138 -16.83 -5.25 11.12
C ASN A 138 -16.24 -5.07 9.72
N ALA A 139 -15.88 -6.17 9.06
CA ALA A 139 -15.47 -6.19 7.66
C ALA A 139 -16.20 -7.30 6.91
N TYR A 140 -16.69 -7.01 5.70
CA TYR A 140 -17.27 -8.03 4.84
C TYR A 140 -16.18 -8.97 4.30
N LEU A 141 -16.48 -10.26 4.23
CA LEU A 141 -15.65 -11.27 3.57
C LEU A 141 -16.40 -11.88 2.38
N GLY A 142 -15.66 -12.24 1.34
CA GLY A 142 -16.17 -12.73 0.06
C GLY A 142 -16.59 -14.19 0.08
N ALA A 143 -17.40 -14.61 1.06
CA ALA A 143 -17.95 -15.96 1.13
C ALA A 143 -19.46 -15.95 1.34
N ILE A 144 -20.11 -16.90 0.67
CA ILE A 144 -21.52 -17.23 0.86
C ILE A 144 -21.63 -18.71 1.21
N GLY A 145 -22.56 -19.07 2.08
CA GLY A 145 -22.82 -20.47 2.36
C GLY A 145 -24.02 -20.73 3.24
N ASN A 146 -24.46 -21.98 3.26
CA ASN A 146 -25.55 -22.42 4.11
C ASN A 146 -24.98 -22.82 5.49
N PRO A 147 -25.39 -22.19 6.60
CA PRO A 147 -24.84 -22.51 7.91
C PRO A 147 -25.33 -23.86 8.45
N SER A 148 -26.38 -24.45 7.87
CA SER A 148 -26.82 -25.82 8.19
C SER A 148 -25.93 -26.90 7.56
N ASP A 149 -25.11 -26.56 6.56
CA ASP A 149 -24.13 -27.46 5.96
C ASP A 149 -22.82 -26.72 5.68
N LYS A 150 -21.82 -26.94 6.54
CA LYS A 150 -20.50 -26.30 6.42
C LYS A 150 -19.79 -26.60 5.09
N LYS A 151 -20.17 -27.67 4.37
CA LYS A 151 -19.61 -27.99 3.04
C LYS A 151 -20.17 -27.09 1.92
N LEU A 152 -21.22 -26.33 2.19
CA LEU A 152 -21.88 -25.43 1.23
C LEU A 152 -21.40 -23.98 1.33
N TRP A 153 -20.22 -23.74 1.91
CA TRP A 153 -19.56 -22.43 1.83
C TRP A 153 -18.68 -22.35 0.60
N SER A 154 -18.62 -21.19 -0.01
CA SER A 154 -17.80 -20.93 -1.19
C SER A 154 -17.23 -19.52 -1.14
N TRP A 155 -15.92 -19.42 -1.35
CA TRP A 155 -15.25 -18.14 -1.58
C TRP A 155 -15.55 -17.63 -2.99
N PHE A 156 -15.52 -16.31 -3.14
CA PHE A 156 -15.81 -15.63 -4.41
C PHE A 156 -14.70 -15.77 -5.45
N ASP A 157 -13.48 -16.09 -5.02
CA ASP A 157 -12.35 -16.41 -5.89
C ASP A 157 -12.36 -17.87 -6.39
N ASN A 158 -13.47 -18.60 -6.18
CA ASN A 158 -13.66 -20.01 -6.53
C ASN A 158 -12.68 -20.98 -5.84
N THR A 159 -11.93 -20.53 -4.83
CA THR A 159 -11.09 -21.42 -4.04
C THR A 159 -11.94 -22.28 -3.10
N TYR A 160 -11.38 -23.43 -2.70
CA TYR A 160 -12.04 -24.37 -1.81
C TYR A 160 -12.24 -23.77 -0.41
N PHE A 161 -13.45 -23.92 0.14
CA PHE A 161 -13.76 -23.59 1.52
C PHE A 161 -13.94 -24.86 2.38
N PRO A 162 -13.36 -24.95 3.60
CA PRO A 162 -12.32 -24.06 4.14
C PRO A 162 -10.92 -24.67 3.92
N SER A 163 -10.07 -23.98 3.13
CA SER A 163 -8.60 -24.12 3.23
C SER A 163 -8.07 -23.52 4.55
N TYR A 164 -8.77 -22.50 5.07
CA TYR A 164 -8.58 -21.88 6.36
C TYR A 164 -9.93 -21.36 6.87
N SER A 165 -10.13 -21.36 8.19
CA SER A 165 -11.27 -20.69 8.80
C SER A 165 -10.94 -20.11 10.17
N ASN A 166 -11.56 -18.98 10.51
CA ASN A 166 -11.43 -18.35 11.82
C ASN A 166 -12.78 -18.04 12.46
N TRP A 167 -13.65 -19.04 12.54
CA TRP A 167 -14.97 -18.90 13.14
C TRP A 167 -14.90 -18.40 14.58
N GLY A 168 -15.85 -17.53 14.94
CA GLY A 168 -16.10 -17.17 16.33
C GLY A 168 -16.67 -18.33 17.13
N GLU A 169 -16.73 -18.14 18.44
CA GLU A 169 -17.40 -19.08 19.33
C GLU A 169 -18.85 -19.31 18.88
N ASP A 170 -19.27 -20.58 18.86
CA ASP A 170 -20.59 -21.03 18.40
C ASP A 170 -20.96 -20.63 16.95
N GLN A 171 -19.96 -20.37 16.10
CA GLN A 171 -20.17 -20.09 14.67
C GLN A 171 -19.84 -21.28 13.75
N PRO A 172 -20.48 -21.38 12.58
CA PRO A 172 -21.59 -20.56 12.10
C PRO A 172 -22.88 -20.83 12.91
N ASN A 173 -23.65 -19.76 13.16
CA ASN A 173 -24.98 -19.85 13.75
C ASN A 173 -25.94 -20.56 12.78
N SER A 174 -26.33 -21.79 13.14
CA SER A 174 -27.22 -22.66 12.35
C SER A 174 -28.70 -22.26 12.40
N SER A 175 -29.07 -21.24 13.19
CA SER A 175 -30.45 -20.73 13.27
C SER A 175 -30.92 -20.11 11.96
N TYR A 176 -30.00 -19.66 11.11
CA TYR A 176 -30.32 -19.23 9.76
C TYR A 176 -30.59 -20.45 8.88
N LYS A 177 -31.82 -20.54 8.35
CA LYS A 177 -32.25 -21.66 7.47
C LYS A 177 -31.94 -21.43 5.98
N THR A 178 -31.25 -20.34 5.67
CA THR A 178 -30.98 -19.86 4.31
C THR A 178 -29.51 -19.52 4.14
N SER A 179 -29.08 -19.26 2.90
CA SER A 179 -27.71 -18.83 2.60
C SER A 179 -27.35 -17.54 3.36
N THR A 180 -26.18 -17.56 3.98
CA THR A 180 -25.60 -16.48 4.77
C THR A 180 -24.28 -16.02 4.16
N ILE A 181 -23.85 -14.82 4.51
CA ILE A 181 -22.56 -14.23 4.13
C ILE A 181 -21.60 -14.28 5.32
N LEU A 182 -20.31 -14.11 5.07
CA LEU A 182 -19.31 -13.93 6.13
C LEU A 182 -19.05 -12.47 6.46
N VAL A 183 -18.91 -12.22 7.76
CA VAL A 183 -18.44 -10.95 8.29
C VAL A 183 -17.39 -11.23 9.37
N MET A 184 -16.31 -10.45 9.37
CA MET A 184 -15.27 -10.47 10.38
C MET A 184 -15.56 -9.41 11.44
N ASN A 185 -15.44 -9.77 12.72
CA ASN A 185 -15.29 -8.80 13.79
C ASN A 185 -13.82 -8.32 13.79
N VAL A 186 -13.61 -7.02 13.66
CA VAL A 186 -12.28 -6.43 13.46
C VAL A 186 -11.40 -6.59 14.70
N THR A 187 -11.98 -6.57 15.90
CA THR A 187 -11.22 -6.64 17.16
C THR A 187 -10.82 -8.07 17.49
N SER A 188 -11.77 -9.01 17.47
CA SER A 188 -11.47 -10.43 17.74
C SER A 188 -10.84 -11.15 16.54
N LYS A 189 -10.93 -10.56 15.35
CA LYS A 189 -10.52 -11.14 14.05
C LYS A 189 -11.32 -12.38 13.64
N GLN A 190 -12.35 -12.74 14.41
CA GLN A 190 -13.17 -13.92 14.20
C GLN A 190 -14.33 -13.67 13.25
N TRP A 191 -14.81 -14.73 12.62
CA TRP A 191 -15.84 -14.68 11.60
C TRP A 191 -17.18 -15.15 12.14
N TYR A 192 -18.24 -14.52 11.66
CA TYR A 192 -19.61 -14.89 11.96
C TYR A 192 -20.43 -14.83 10.68
N ASN A 193 -21.46 -15.65 10.60
CA ASN A 193 -22.38 -15.64 9.47
C ASN A 193 -23.48 -14.60 9.70
N TYR A 194 -23.84 -13.88 8.64
CA TYR A 194 -24.82 -12.80 8.66
C TYR A 194 -25.83 -12.94 7.54
N HIS A 195 -27.04 -12.40 7.73
CA HIS A 195 -28.09 -12.50 6.71
C HIS A 195 -27.79 -11.53 5.55
N PRO A 196 -27.77 -11.99 4.28
CA PRO A 196 -27.27 -11.22 3.14
C PRO A 196 -28.05 -9.94 2.83
N THR A 197 -29.33 -9.90 3.21
CA THR A 197 -30.21 -8.74 2.95
C THR A 197 -30.17 -7.70 4.07
N ARG A 198 -29.55 -8.01 5.22
CA ARG A 198 -29.49 -7.06 6.33
C ARG A 198 -28.42 -6.02 6.08
N VAL A 199 -28.75 -4.77 6.39
CA VAL A 199 -27.80 -3.66 6.42
C VAL A 199 -26.91 -3.80 7.65
N LEU A 200 -25.63 -3.48 7.51
CA LEU A 200 -24.69 -3.41 8.63
C LEU A 200 -24.06 -2.02 8.63
N GLU A 201 -24.25 -1.28 9.74
CA GLU A 201 -23.84 0.14 9.82
C GLU A 201 -22.32 0.29 10.03
N ASP A 202 -21.76 -0.42 11.01
CA ASP A 202 -20.33 -0.37 11.35
C ASP A 202 -19.52 -1.40 10.53
N VAL A 203 -19.51 -1.28 9.20
CA VAL A 203 -18.82 -2.23 8.30
C VAL A 203 -17.95 -1.56 7.23
N VAL A 204 -16.76 -2.14 7.02
CA VAL A 204 -15.88 -1.81 5.90
C VAL A 204 -15.97 -2.87 4.80
N THR A 205 -15.92 -2.42 3.55
CA THR A 205 -15.66 -3.28 2.40
C THR A 205 -14.16 -3.31 2.13
N ILE A 206 -13.60 -4.51 2.02
CA ILE A 206 -12.21 -4.70 1.59
C ILE A 206 -12.24 -5.46 0.27
N CYS A 207 -11.78 -4.81 -0.79
CA CYS A 207 -11.63 -5.41 -2.11
C CYS A 207 -10.26 -6.06 -2.24
N LYS A 208 -10.20 -7.18 -2.97
CA LYS A 208 -8.98 -7.92 -3.28
C LYS A 208 -8.99 -8.36 -4.75
N PHE A 209 -7.82 -8.31 -5.38
CA PHE A 209 -7.52 -9.09 -6.59
C PHE A 209 -6.07 -9.58 -6.51
N ASP A 210 -5.80 -10.72 -7.13
CA ASP A 210 -4.48 -11.34 -7.14
C ASP A 210 -3.65 -10.85 -8.35
N LEU A 211 -2.32 -10.82 -8.20
CA LEU A 211 -1.34 -10.38 -9.20
C LEU A 211 -0.82 -11.55 -10.06
#